data_AF-A0A0Q7D0E3-F1
#
_entry.id   AF-A0A0Q7D0E3-F1
#
_cell.length_a   1.000
_cell.length_b   1.000
_cell.length_c   1.000
_cell.angle_alpha   90.00
_cell.angle_beta   90.00
_cell.angle_gamma   90.00
#
_symmetry.space_group_name_H-M   'P 1'
#
loop_
_entity.id
_entity.type
_entity.pdbx_description
1 polymer ?
#
loop_
_entity_poly.entity_id
_entity_poly.type
_entity_poly.pdbx_seq_one_letter_code
_entity_poly.pdbx_strand_id
1 'polypeptide(L)'
;MKKLFVGAALAVSMLAAAPAANAAQYINLTAPAADGSITGMFGDTAVAGGAFSHVFDFVFPTNGAGGATISSILTLGAPSTNINFTSVKLNGVDLDLVSSGNIEFRSLFNLPILAGAQKLEVAGWSGGNGSYSGTLTFGSAVPEPATWAMMIIGFTGAGVAIRANRRKGALATA
;
A
#
# COMPACT_ATOMS: atom_id res chain seq x y z
N MET A 1 -25.08 72.28 9.47
CA MET A 1 -25.50 71.10 8.70
C MET A 1 -24.44 70.02 8.86
N LYS A 2 -24.80 68.92 9.52
CA LYS A 2 -23.94 67.77 9.81
C LYS A 2 -23.71 66.98 8.52
N LYS A 3 -22.46 66.67 8.16
CA LYS A 3 -22.14 65.68 7.12
C LYS A 3 -21.16 64.66 7.70
N LEU A 4 -21.72 63.49 7.99
CA LEU A 4 -21.04 62.29 8.43
C LEU A 4 -20.24 61.72 7.24
N PHE A 5 -18.94 61.54 7.41
CA PHE A 5 -18.15 60.68 6.52
C PHE A 5 -18.04 59.31 7.19
N VAL A 6 -18.75 58.34 6.63
CA VAL A 6 -18.68 56.92 7.00
C VAL A 6 -17.47 56.33 6.26
N GLY A 7 -16.46 55.90 7.01
CA GLY A 7 -15.32 55.16 6.49
C GLY A 7 -15.71 53.69 6.25
N ALA A 8 -15.62 53.23 5.01
CA ALA A 8 -15.86 51.84 4.64
C ALA A 8 -14.66 50.97 5.01
N ALA A 9 -14.88 49.91 5.79
CA ALA A 9 -13.89 48.88 6.07
C ALA A 9 -13.88 47.85 4.92
N LEU A 10 -12.72 47.67 4.27
CA LEU A 10 -12.49 46.60 3.29
C LEU A 10 -12.12 45.32 4.03
N ALA A 11 -13.07 44.38 4.15
CA ALA A 11 -12.77 43.01 4.56
C ALA A 11 -12.35 42.21 3.31
N VAL A 12 -11.06 41.91 3.19
CA VAL A 12 -10.56 40.97 2.17
C VAL A 12 -10.80 39.56 2.69
N SER A 13 -11.86 38.90 2.21
CA SER A 13 -12.05 37.47 2.44
C SER A 13 -11.03 36.70 1.58
N MET A 14 -10.00 36.15 2.22
CA MET A 14 -9.14 35.15 1.58
C MET A 14 -9.97 33.90 1.31
N LEU A 15 -10.45 33.77 0.07
CA LEU A 15 -11.07 32.55 -0.42
C LEU A 15 -9.95 31.51 -0.58
N ALA A 16 -9.69 30.72 0.47
CA ALA A 16 -8.80 29.57 0.37
C ALA A 16 -9.40 28.62 -0.68
N ALA A 17 -8.73 28.50 -1.82
CA ALA A 17 -9.10 27.50 -2.82
C ALA A 17 -8.95 26.13 -2.16
N ALA A 18 -10.07 25.44 -1.94
CA ALA A 18 -10.03 24.04 -1.53
C ALA A 18 -9.24 23.24 -2.58
N PRO A 19 -8.35 22.31 -2.19
CA PRO A 19 -7.67 21.47 -3.16
C PRO A 19 -8.73 20.74 -4.00
N ALA A 20 -8.55 20.72 -5.32
CA ALA A 20 -9.38 19.89 -6.18
C ALA A 20 -9.26 18.43 -5.73
N ALA A 21 -10.38 17.80 -5.36
CA ALA A 21 -10.42 16.39 -5.01
C ALA A 21 -10.20 15.57 -6.29
N ASN A 22 -9.00 15.02 -6.47
CA ASN A 22 -8.73 14.06 -7.53
C ASN A 22 -9.43 12.73 -7.20
N ALA A 23 -10.08 12.12 -8.19
CA ALA A 23 -10.66 10.79 -8.05
C ALA A 23 -9.54 9.78 -7.76
N ALA A 24 -9.73 8.93 -6.74
CA ALA A 24 -8.76 7.90 -6.42
C ALA A 24 -8.69 6.85 -7.54
N GLN A 25 -7.48 6.47 -7.92
CA GLN A 25 -7.25 5.41 -8.89
C GLN A 25 -7.25 4.05 -8.17
N TYR A 26 -7.91 3.05 -8.73
CA TYR A 26 -7.96 1.74 -8.09
C TYR A 26 -6.79 0.85 -8.53
N ILE A 27 -6.08 0.24 -7.58
CA ILE A 27 -5.04 -0.76 -7.87
C ILE A 27 -5.67 -2.14 -7.86
N ASN A 28 -5.50 -2.86 -8.98
CA ASN A 28 -5.86 -4.26 -9.08
C ASN A 28 -4.73 -5.13 -8.54
N LEU A 29 -5.00 -5.82 -7.43
CA LEU A 29 -4.10 -6.82 -6.89
C LEU A 29 -4.27 -8.16 -7.61
N THR A 30 -3.21 -8.96 -7.67
CA THR A 30 -3.26 -10.32 -8.19
C THR A 30 -4.15 -11.21 -7.31
N ALA A 31 -4.60 -12.34 -7.86
CA ALA A 31 -5.07 -13.43 -7.00
C ALA A 31 -3.93 -13.88 -6.04
N PRO A 32 -4.26 -14.41 -4.85
CA PRO A 32 -3.25 -14.98 -3.96
C PRO A 32 -2.48 -16.12 -4.64
N ALA A 33 -1.15 -16.09 -4.51
CA ALA A 33 -0.30 -17.20 -4.89
C ALA A 33 -0.43 -18.36 -3.88
N ALA A 34 0.22 -19.50 -4.17
CA ALA A 34 0.17 -20.69 -3.31
C ALA A 34 0.71 -20.46 -1.89
N ASP A 35 1.59 -19.48 -1.72
CA ASP A 35 2.15 -19.05 -0.43
C ASP A 35 1.31 -17.95 0.25
N GLY A 36 0.17 -17.57 -0.34
CA GLY A 36 -0.69 -16.49 0.14
C GLY A 36 -0.17 -15.08 -0.18
N SER A 37 0.91 -14.95 -0.95
CA SER A 37 1.39 -13.65 -1.40
C SER A 37 0.48 -13.05 -2.47
N ILE A 38 0.34 -11.72 -2.42
CA ILE A 38 -0.47 -10.92 -3.33
C ILE A 38 0.38 -9.74 -3.77
N THR A 39 0.38 -9.44 -5.07
CA THR A 39 1.16 -8.32 -5.60
C THR A 39 0.29 -7.36 -6.40
N GLY A 40 0.78 -6.16 -6.63
CA GLY A 40 0.12 -5.16 -7.47
C GLY A 40 1.15 -4.17 -8.03
N MET A 41 0.75 -3.43 -9.06
CA MET A 41 1.52 -2.32 -9.58
C MET A 41 0.68 -1.06 -9.67
N PHE A 42 1.34 0.08 -9.57
CA PHE A 42 0.73 1.38 -9.76
C PHE A 42 1.71 2.33 -10.43
N GLY A 43 1.21 3.45 -10.90
CA GLY A 43 2.04 4.47 -11.52
C GLY A 43 1.19 5.50 -12.24
N ASP A 44 1.85 6.56 -12.65
CA ASP A 44 1.29 7.58 -13.52
C ASP A 44 2.36 8.09 -14.47
N THR A 45 1.92 8.61 -15.62
CA THR A 45 2.78 9.09 -16.69
C THR A 45 2.34 10.45 -17.18
N ALA A 46 3.29 11.25 -17.67
CA ALA A 46 3.01 12.60 -18.14
C ALA A 46 2.34 13.47 -17.07
N VAL A 47 2.78 13.33 -15.81
CA VAL A 47 2.29 14.11 -14.67
C VAL A 47 2.50 15.59 -14.96
N ALA A 48 1.43 16.37 -14.91
CA ALA A 48 1.43 17.79 -15.20
C ALA A 48 2.39 18.58 -14.29
N GLY A 49 2.88 19.72 -14.77
CA GLY A 49 3.91 20.49 -14.09
C GLY A 49 3.38 21.14 -12.82
N GLY A 50 4.20 21.11 -11.76
CA GLY A 50 3.84 21.66 -10.46
C GLY A 50 3.65 20.58 -9.39
N ALA A 51 3.03 20.99 -8.27
CA ALA A 51 2.70 20.07 -7.19
C ALA A 51 1.57 19.13 -7.60
N PHE A 52 1.71 17.84 -7.29
CA PHE A 52 0.70 16.83 -7.52
C PHE A 52 0.40 16.04 -6.24
N SER A 53 -0.80 15.46 -6.20
CA SER A 53 -1.26 14.56 -5.15
C SER A 53 -2.19 13.52 -5.74
N HIS A 54 -1.72 12.27 -5.79
CA HIS A 54 -2.47 11.12 -6.28
C HIS A 54 -2.80 10.18 -5.13
N VAL A 55 -4.01 9.63 -5.18
CA VAL A 55 -4.50 8.65 -4.22
C VAL A 55 -4.82 7.37 -4.98
N PHE A 56 -4.31 6.27 -4.48
CA PHE A 56 -4.59 4.94 -4.99
C PHE A 56 -5.29 4.11 -3.93
N ASP A 57 -6.48 3.63 -4.23
CA ASP A 57 -7.26 2.76 -3.35
C ASP A 57 -7.14 1.29 -3.81
N PHE A 58 -7.16 0.38 -2.85
CA PHE A 58 -7.24 -1.06 -3.12
C PHE A 58 -7.82 -1.81 -1.94
N VAL A 59 -8.19 -3.07 -2.13
CA VAL A 59 -8.67 -3.93 -1.06
C VAL A 59 -7.71 -5.08 -0.87
N PHE A 60 -7.23 -5.23 0.36
CA PHE A 60 -6.43 -6.38 0.77
C PHE A 60 -7.35 -7.44 1.41
N PRO A 61 -7.36 -8.70 0.95
CA PRO A 61 -8.40 -9.65 1.33
C PRO A 61 -8.19 -10.32 2.70
N THR A 62 -6.99 -10.27 3.27
CA THR A 62 -6.63 -10.99 4.50
C THR A 62 -5.78 -10.11 5.41
N ASN A 63 -5.59 -10.50 6.68
CA ASN A 63 -4.63 -9.83 7.55
C ASN A 63 -3.21 -10.31 7.20
N GLY A 64 -2.22 -9.42 7.31
CA GLY A 64 -0.84 -9.78 6.99
C GLY A 64 0.13 -8.62 7.12
N ALA A 65 1.18 -8.66 6.31
CA ALA A 65 2.15 -7.60 6.19
C ALA A 65 2.36 -7.23 4.72
N GLY A 66 2.60 -5.95 4.47
CA GLY A 66 2.82 -5.40 3.14
C GLY A 66 4.04 -4.53 3.04
N GLY A 67 4.50 -4.36 1.82
CA GLY A 67 5.54 -3.42 1.46
C GLY A 67 5.23 -2.76 0.13
N ALA A 68 5.89 -1.63 -0.11
CA ALA A 68 5.73 -0.84 -1.32
C ALA A 68 7.09 -0.32 -1.78
N THR A 69 7.26 -0.21 -3.08
CA THR A 69 8.34 0.58 -3.68
C THR A 69 7.77 1.57 -4.68
N ILE A 70 8.45 2.68 -4.89
CA ILE A 70 8.11 3.67 -5.92
C ILE A 70 9.39 4.30 -6.45
N SER A 71 9.44 4.52 -7.76
CA SER A 71 10.59 5.14 -8.42
C SER A 71 10.20 6.09 -9.55
N SER A 72 11.08 7.04 -9.85
CA SER A 72 11.07 7.86 -11.05
C SER A 72 12.50 8.12 -11.53
N ILE A 73 12.65 8.53 -12.80
CA ILE A 73 13.96 8.79 -13.41
C ILE A 73 13.90 10.11 -14.20
N LEU A 74 14.85 11.01 -13.91
CA LEU A 74 15.18 12.16 -14.73
C LEU A 74 15.99 11.71 -15.95
N THR A 75 15.47 11.98 -17.16
CA THR A 75 16.13 11.58 -18.40
C THR A 75 16.96 12.72 -18.96
N LEU A 76 18.26 12.48 -19.21
CA LEU A 76 19.19 13.44 -19.85
C LEU A 76 19.25 14.83 -19.19
N GLY A 77 18.93 14.93 -17.90
CA GLY A 77 18.84 16.23 -17.20
C GLY A 77 17.67 17.11 -17.66
N ALA A 78 16.73 16.59 -18.45
CA ALA A 78 15.56 17.31 -18.93
C ALA A 78 14.56 17.56 -17.78
N PRO A 79 14.45 18.79 -17.24
CA PRO A 79 13.72 19.03 -15.99
C PRO A 79 12.25 18.64 -16.06
N SER A 80 11.66 18.64 -17.26
CA SER A 80 10.27 18.23 -17.48
C SER A 80 9.97 16.79 -17.07
N THR A 81 10.96 15.89 -17.21
CA THR A 81 10.82 14.48 -16.82
C THR A 81 11.07 14.25 -15.34
N ASN A 82 11.53 15.27 -14.62
CA ASN A 82 11.85 15.13 -13.21
C ASN A 82 10.59 15.01 -12.36
N ILE A 83 10.61 14.07 -11.42
CA ILE A 83 9.67 13.98 -10.32
C ILE A 83 10.52 14.10 -9.06
N ASN A 84 10.07 14.85 -8.06
CA ASN A 84 10.63 14.81 -6.71
C ASN A 84 9.52 14.40 -5.75
N PHE A 85 9.65 13.27 -5.07
CA PHE A 85 8.63 12.83 -4.12
C PHE A 85 8.75 13.62 -2.83
N THR A 86 7.71 14.34 -2.44
CA THR A 86 7.65 15.05 -1.16
C THR A 86 7.08 14.16 -0.06
N SER A 87 6.11 13.31 -0.38
CA SER A 87 5.46 12.38 0.56
C SER A 87 4.94 11.18 -0.20
N VAL A 88 5.24 9.97 0.28
CA VAL A 88 4.61 8.74 -0.21
C VAL A 88 4.20 7.92 0.99
N LYS A 89 2.92 7.60 1.12
CA LYS A 89 2.35 6.98 2.33
C LYS A 89 1.52 5.77 2.00
N LEU A 90 1.76 4.67 2.70
CA LEU A 90 0.88 3.51 2.71
C LEU A 90 0.10 3.51 4.03
N ASN A 91 -1.22 3.67 3.96
CA ASN A 91 -2.10 3.77 5.13
C ASN A 91 -1.65 4.81 6.17
N GLY A 92 -1.12 5.94 5.69
CA GLY A 92 -0.61 7.03 6.53
C GLY A 92 0.82 6.85 7.05
N VAL A 93 1.47 5.70 6.80
CA VAL A 93 2.87 5.45 7.12
C VAL A 93 3.75 5.82 5.93
N ASP A 94 4.74 6.69 6.16
CA ASP A 94 5.68 7.13 5.11
C ASP A 94 6.56 5.98 4.61
N LEU A 95 6.81 5.98 3.30
CA LEU A 95 7.90 5.21 2.69
C LEU A 95 9.22 5.96 2.93
N ASP A 96 10.24 5.21 3.33
CA ASP A 96 11.58 5.70 3.58
C ASP A 96 12.21 6.21 2.27
N LEU A 97 12.88 7.36 2.34
CA LEU A 97 13.66 7.89 1.23
C LEU A 97 14.94 7.07 1.07
N VAL A 98 15.11 6.45 -0.10
CA VAL A 98 16.29 5.66 -0.43
C VAL A 98 17.23 6.42 -1.39
N SER A 99 16.66 7.16 -2.36
CA SER A 99 17.41 7.99 -3.29
C SER A 99 16.60 9.22 -3.70
N SER A 100 17.29 10.33 -3.98
CA SER A 100 16.72 11.56 -4.53
C SER A 100 17.62 12.19 -5.60
N GLY A 101 17.04 12.98 -6.51
CA GLY A 101 17.75 13.68 -7.59
C GLY A 101 17.43 13.06 -8.94
N ASN A 102 18.42 12.50 -9.63
CA ASN A 102 18.17 11.90 -10.95
C ASN A 102 17.31 10.63 -10.87
N ILE A 103 17.37 9.92 -9.75
CA ILE A 103 16.49 8.81 -9.43
C ILE A 103 15.87 9.14 -8.08
N GLU A 104 14.55 9.27 -8.05
CA GLU A 104 13.82 9.23 -6.80
C GLU A 104 13.45 7.79 -6.53
N PHE A 105 13.71 7.32 -5.31
CA PHE A 105 13.33 5.98 -4.89
C PHE A 105 12.92 5.99 -3.43
N ARG A 106 11.75 5.42 -3.14
CA ARG A 106 11.28 5.21 -1.77
C ARG A 106 10.77 3.79 -1.58
N SER A 107 10.87 3.27 -0.37
CA SER A 107 10.40 1.94 -0.03
C SER A 107 9.86 1.84 1.39
N LEU A 108 9.00 0.84 1.62
CA LEU A 108 8.51 0.45 2.94
C LEU A 108 8.41 -1.07 2.97
N PHE A 109 8.78 -1.67 4.09
CA PHE A 109 8.77 -3.12 4.28
C PHE A 109 7.99 -3.50 5.52
N ASN A 110 7.32 -4.65 5.47
CA ASN A 110 6.70 -5.31 6.61
C ASN A 110 5.73 -4.44 7.44
N LEU A 111 5.01 -3.52 6.77
CA LEU A 111 3.93 -2.78 7.42
C LEU A 111 2.80 -3.77 7.76
N PRO A 112 2.37 -3.89 9.03
CA PRO A 112 1.19 -4.67 9.37
C PRO A 112 -0.06 -4.10 8.69
N ILE A 113 -0.82 -4.96 8.01
CA ILE A 113 -2.01 -4.56 7.25
C ILE A 113 -3.18 -5.47 7.62
N LEU A 114 -4.32 -4.86 7.90
CA LEU A 114 -5.59 -5.55 8.12
C LEU A 114 -6.32 -5.75 6.80
N ALA A 115 -7.15 -6.79 6.73
CA ALA A 115 -8.06 -6.98 5.61
C ALA A 115 -8.99 -5.77 5.44
N GLY A 116 -9.33 -5.44 4.20
CA GLY A 116 -10.23 -4.34 3.84
C GLY A 116 -9.58 -3.28 2.96
N ALA A 117 -10.21 -2.11 2.93
CA ALA A 117 -9.77 -0.98 2.11
C ALA A 117 -8.43 -0.42 2.61
N GLN A 118 -7.51 -0.23 1.68
CA GLN A 118 -6.17 0.30 1.87
C GLN A 118 -6.00 1.50 0.95
N LYS A 119 -5.05 2.36 1.32
CA LYS A 119 -4.79 3.60 0.59
C LYS A 119 -3.29 3.86 0.47
N LEU A 120 -2.87 4.17 -0.75
CA LEU A 120 -1.53 4.66 -1.06
C LEU A 120 -1.64 6.11 -1.56
N GLU A 121 -0.93 7.02 -0.90
CA GLU A 121 -0.91 8.45 -1.23
C GLU A 121 0.47 8.82 -1.77
N VAL A 122 0.51 9.41 -2.96
CA VAL A 122 1.75 9.85 -3.62
C VAL A 122 1.65 11.34 -3.89
N ALA A 123 2.54 12.12 -3.29
CA ALA A 123 2.63 13.55 -3.50
C ALA A 123 4.06 13.97 -3.81
N GLY A 124 4.18 14.99 -4.66
CA GLY A 124 5.47 15.47 -5.10
C GLY A 124 5.37 16.69 -6.00
N TRP A 125 6.48 16.98 -6.67
CA TRP A 125 6.56 18.00 -7.71
C TRP A 125 7.01 17.37 -9.02
N SER A 126 6.32 17.69 -10.11
CA SER A 126 6.67 17.26 -11.47
C SER A 126 7.15 18.45 -12.30
N GLY A 127 8.14 18.20 -13.15
CA GLY A 127 8.58 19.18 -14.14
C GLY A 127 7.65 19.35 -15.34
N GLY A 128 6.60 18.53 -15.47
CA GLY A 128 5.55 18.69 -16.49
C GLY A 128 5.47 17.64 -17.58
N ASN A 129 6.26 16.57 -17.47
CA ASN A 129 6.13 15.34 -18.24
C ASN A 129 6.80 14.16 -17.49
N GLY A 130 6.81 14.22 -16.16
CA GLY A 130 7.41 13.19 -15.32
C GLY A 130 6.54 11.95 -15.24
N SER A 131 7.16 10.81 -14.94
CA SER A 131 6.48 9.53 -14.75
C SER A 131 7.05 8.83 -13.53
N TYR A 132 6.20 8.09 -12.84
CA TYR A 132 6.61 7.22 -11.74
C TYR A 132 5.84 5.91 -11.77
N SER A 133 6.43 4.88 -11.18
CA SER A 133 5.74 3.61 -10.96
C SER A 133 6.28 2.91 -9.74
N GLY A 134 5.52 1.92 -9.28
CA GLY A 134 5.84 1.18 -8.09
C GLY A 134 5.16 -0.18 -8.04
N THR A 135 5.64 -0.98 -7.11
CA THR A 135 5.08 -2.30 -6.81
C THR A 135 4.62 -2.35 -5.37
N LEU A 136 3.56 -3.13 -5.15
CA LEU A 136 3.05 -3.49 -3.85
C LEU A 136 3.19 -5.00 -3.71
N THR A 137 3.67 -5.45 -2.56
CA THR A 137 3.78 -6.86 -2.24
C THR A 137 3.24 -7.08 -0.84
N PHE A 138 2.36 -8.05 -0.70
CA PHE A 138 1.74 -8.42 0.55
C PHE A 138 1.87 -9.92 0.77
N GLY A 139 2.01 -10.33 2.02
CA GLY A 139 1.90 -11.72 2.44
C GLY A 139 0.82 -11.85 3.49
N SER A 140 -0.07 -12.83 3.35
CA SER A 140 -0.90 -13.25 4.48
C SER A 140 -0.01 -13.76 5.60
N ALA A 141 -0.38 -13.50 6.86
CA ALA A 141 0.26 -14.18 7.97
C ALA A 141 0.14 -15.71 7.74
N VAL A 142 1.28 -16.40 7.78
CA VAL A 142 1.50 -17.86 7.67
C VAL A 142 0.38 -18.68 8.34
N PRO A 143 0.05 -19.91 7.86
CA PRO A 143 -1.16 -20.64 8.27
C PRO A 143 -1.37 -20.60 9.77
N GLU A 144 -2.57 -20.18 10.15
CA GLU A 144 -2.95 -19.94 11.54
C GLU A 144 -2.59 -21.16 12.40
N PRO A 145 -2.26 -20.99 13.69
CA PRO A 145 -2.02 -22.09 14.63
C PRO A 145 -3.09 -23.20 14.57
N ALA A 146 -4.31 -22.87 14.15
CA ALA A 146 -5.37 -23.82 13.88
C ALA A 146 -5.03 -24.83 12.76
N THR A 147 -4.40 -24.42 11.66
CA THR A 147 -3.98 -25.34 10.59
C THR A 147 -2.91 -26.29 11.10
N TRP A 148 -1.93 -25.78 11.85
CA TRP A 148 -0.92 -26.61 12.51
C TRP A 148 -1.54 -27.57 13.53
N ALA A 149 -2.48 -27.08 14.33
CA ALA A 149 -3.22 -27.89 15.29
C ALA A 149 -4.01 -29.00 14.59
N MET A 150 -4.67 -28.73 13.46
CA MET A 150 -5.42 -29.73 12.71
C MET A 150 -4.50 -30.81 12.10
N MET A 151 -3.32 -30.43 11.60
CA MET A 151 -2.33 -31.41 11.15
C MET A 151 -1.86 -32.28 12.32
N ILE A 152 -1.51 -31.67 13.44
CA ILE A 152 -1.08 -32.40 14.65
C ILE A 152 -2.19 -33.33 15.14
N ILE A 153 -3.43 -32.87 15.22
CA ILE A 153 -4.59 -33.69 15.61
C ILE A 153 -4.80 -34.83 14.61
N GLY A 154 -4.68 -34.58 13.31
CA GLY A 154 -4.81 -35.61 12.27
C GLY A 154 -3.74 -36.70 12.41
N PHE A 155 -2.47 -36.32 12.56
CA PHE A 155 -1.37 -37.27 12.71
C PHE A 155 -1.42 -38.02 14.05
N THR A 156 -1.76 -37.34 15.14
CA THR A 156 -1.92 -37.98 16.45
C THR A 156 -3.09 -38.97 16.45
N GLY A 157 -4.23 -38.59 15.86
CA GLY A 157 -5.40 -39.46 15.70
C GLY A 157 -5.07 -40.73 14.89
N ALA A 158 -4.41 -40.58 13.74
CA ALA A 158 -3.98 -41.72 12.93
C ALA A 158 -2.99 -42.63 13.69
N GLY A 159 -2.01 -42.05 14.37
CA GLY A 159 -1.04 -42.80 15.18
C GLY A 159 -1.70 -43.61 16.30
N VAL A 160 -2.66 -43.02 17.00
CA VAL A 160 -3.43 -43.71 18.06
C VAL A 160 -4.26 -44.85 17.48
N ALA A 161 -4.95 -44.64 16.36
CA ALA A 161 -5.76 -45.67 15.70
C ALA A 161 -4.92 -46.88 15.27
N ILE A 162 -3.75 -46.65 14.66
CA ILE A 162 -2.81 -47.70 14.27
C ILE A 162 -2.35 -48.49 15.50
N ARG A 163 -1.97 -47.80 16.59
CA ARG A 163 -1.51 -48.45 17.82
C ARG A 163 -2.61 -49.31 18.47
N ALA A 164 -3.85 -48.82 18.49
CA ALA A 164 -4.98 -49.55 19.03
C ALA A 164 -5.28 -50.82 18.22
N ASN A 165 -5.24 -50.74 16.88
CA ASN A 165 -5.49 -51.91 16.03
C ASN A 165 -4.40 -52.98 16.17
N ARG A 166 -3.12 -52.60 16.29
CA ARG A 166 -2.03 -53.55 16.54
C ARG A 166 -2.21 -54.31 17.84
N ARG A 167 -2.71 -53.66 18.90
CA ARG A 167 -3.01 -54.32 20.18
C ARG A 167 -4.17 -55.32 20.06
N LYS A 168 -5.23 -54.96 19.33
CA LYS A 168 -6.36 -55.86 19.06
C LYS A 168 -5.94 -57.09 18.25
N GLY A 169 -5.09 -56.90 17.24
CA GLY A 169 -4.54 -58.01 16.44
C GLY A 169 -3.68 -58.97 17.26
N ALA A 170 -2.81 -58.46 18.14
CA ALA A 170 -1.95 -59.29 18.99
C ALA A 170 -2.74 -60.12 20.02
N LEU A 171 -3.88 -59.60 20.51
CA LEU A 171 -4.77 -60.31 21.43
C LEU A 171 -5.65 -61.37 20.73
N ALA A 172 -5.81 -61.31 19.40
CA ALA A 172 -6.61 -62.26 18.63
C ALA A 172 -5.81 -63.49 18.16
N THR A 173 -4.47 -63.43 18.21
CA THR A 173 -3.55 -64.53 17.86
C THR A 173 -2.90 -65.20 19.07
N ALA A 174 -3.27 -64.80 20.29
CA ALA A 174 -2.86 -65.42 21.56
C ALA A 174 -4.00 -66.27 22.12
#